data_AF-A0A5C8RWJ6-F1
#
_entry.id   AF-A0A5C8RWJ6-F1
#
_cell.length_a   1.000
_cell.length_b   1.000
_cell.length_c   1.000
_cell.angle_alpha   90.00
_cell.angle_beta   90.00
_cell.angle_gamma   90.00
#
_symmetry.space_group_name_H-M   'P 1'
#
loop_
_entity.id
_entity.type
_entity.pdbx_description
1 polymer ?
#
loop_
_entity_poly.entity_id
_entity_poly.type
_entity_poly.pdbx_seq_one_letter_code
_entity_poly.pdbx_strand_id
1 'polypeptide(L)'
;MAASVILSEAQALAPGKAVHEPMARSTVYGRRYAVLVAPGPALSGATATADLYVRKLRQLGFILTTIGPSRRFDADAAIRDLSNLPAGSEVALFVVGRTYARDESDIFILPEDSSPNAIADSTALPTEALSFGLILRTLKKSRPSQFVGIVTNCQRLDDPRESCSLARMPGAEGVSLISAQAGETESDHEASFARTLTGLMSDEGLVFSGLFARLGASVERGVFSLRRSPEISTSFAFAPARYFSTLDTPCNNLGEGVLSLSDARARVSACHIDEQRFDNARHFATANLHAREQLAFAETDEPCGPTFQAAADRYRSAYPFRTFEAEFERRVAACNRPAPTLAPSRTRFVSQTGWSYDYDSMLLYVSPDGHDVDEAPKTQVSTVFHSRDLGATVVIYVQVLANVQCVTPENYLRFGKVGKRSVSVTYSEASTTPPLGYYGWALKSRGIKLPNQPVQEVTSIDIVTTRLTSRNQFLHVGGRFPPAQASVYEAEVLKIWRSMMPPQNDFYRVTCAN
;
A
#
# COMPACT_ATOMS: atom_id res chain seq x y z
N MET A 1 20.18 0.44 5.39
CA MET A 1 19.24 1.24 6.21
C MET A 1 20.00 2.41 6.81
N ALA A 2 19.96 3.57 6.16
CA ALA A 2 20.52 4.80 6.72
C ALA A 2 19.34 5.66 7.16
N ALA A 3 19.19 5.85 8.46
CA ALA A 3 18.21 6.77 9.01
C ALA A 3 18.66 8.21 8.72
N SER A 4 17.94 8.92 7.86
CA SER A 4 18.08 10.36 7.74
C SER A 4 17.56 11.01 9.03
N VAL A 5 18.50 11.38 9.90
CA VAL A 5 18.26 12.33 10.99
C VAL A 5 17.96 13.68 10.34
N ILE A 6 16.68 14.06 10.31
CA ILE A 6 16.30 15.46 10.10
C ILE A 6 16.41 16.13 11.47
N LEU A 7 17.42 16.99 11.60
CA LEU A 7 17.59 17.92 12.71
C LEU A 7 16.33 18.78 12.85
N SER A 8 15.51 18.45 13.84
CA SER A 8 14.55 19.38 14.44
C SER A 8 15.28 20.12 15.56
N GLU A 9 16.13 21.09 15.21
CA GLU A 9 16.44 22.16 16.15
C GLU A 9 15.20 23.02 16.26
N ALA A 10 14.58 23.02 17.44
CA ALA A 10 13.39 23.81 17.75
C ALA A 10 13.77 25.30 17.83
N GLN A 11 14.00 25.94 16.68
CA GLN A 11 13.91 27.39 16.56
C GLN A 11 12.44 27.76 16.76
N ALA A 12 12.17 28.64 17.72
CA ALA A 12 10.82 29.17 17.92
C ALA A 12 10.36 29.81 16.60
N LEU A 13 9.27 29.28 16.03
CA LEU A 13 8.66 29.83 14.82
C LEU A 13 8.14 31.25 15.12
N ALA A 14 8.29 32.16 14.16
CA ALA A 14 7.69 33.49 14.25
C ALA A 14 6.15 33.39 14.48
N PRO A 15 5.54 34.30 15.25
CA PRO A 15 4.08 34.32 15.42
C PRO A 15 3.32 34.31 14.08
N GLY A 16 2.26 33.51 13.98
CA GLY A 16 1.48 33.37 12.73
C GLY A 16 2.11 32.47 11.66
N LYS A 17 3.32 31.94 11.88
CA LYS A 17 3.96 30.95 11.01
C LYS A 17 3.72 29.53 11.54
N ALA A 18 3.30 28.61 10.67
CA ALA A 18 3.24 27.19 10.96
C ALA A 18 3.85 26.36 9.83
N VAL A 19 4.46 25.24 10.18
CA VAL A 19 5.04 24.28 9.23
C VAL A 19 4.27 22.97 9.33
N HIS A 20 3.84 22.45 8.19
CA HIS A 20 3.03 21.25 8.07
C HIS A 20 3.77 20.20 7.25
N GLU A 21 3.88 19.00 7.82
CA GLU A 21 4.43 17.84 7.12
C GLU A 21 3.44 17.29 6.08
N PRO A 22 3.95 16.69 4.99
CA PRO A 22 3.13 16.03 3.98
C PRO A 22 2.33 14.87 4.59
N MET A 23 1.15 14.60 4.02
CA MET A 23 0.28 13.53 4.50
C MET A 23 0.82 12.13 4.18
N ALA A 24 1.47 11.99 3.03
CA ALA A 24 2.21 10.81 2.63
C ALA A 24 3.47 11.26 1.88
N ARG A 25 4.53 10.48 1.98
CA ARG A 25 5.77 10.76 1.26
C ARG A 25 5.81 9.90 0.00
N SER A 26 6.18 10.52 -1.11
CA SER A 26 6.52 9.77 -2.31
C SER A 26 7.92 9.19 -2.14
N THR A 27 8.12 7.96 -2.59
CA THR A 27 9.44 7.31 -2.64
C THR A 27 10.34 7.88 -3.74
N VAL A 28 9.77 8.63 -4.68
CA VAL A 28 10.45 9.20 -5.85
C VAL A 28 10.62 10.72 -5.72
N TYR A 29 9.59 11.41 -5.22
CA TYR A 29 9.56 12.87 -5.15
C TYR A 29 9.77 13.36 -3.71
N GLY A 30 10.95 13.90 -3.40
CA GLY A 30 11.36 14.20 -2.01
C GLY A 30 11.63 15.67 -1.65
N ARG A 31 11.60 16.62 -2.60
CA ARG A 31 12.00 18.03 -2.37
C ARG A 31 10.96 19.04 -2.85
N ARG A 32 9.77 18.99 -2.27
CA ARG A 32 8.64 19.84 -2.65
C ARG A 32 8.24 20.70 -1.48
N TYR A 33 8.28 22.01 -1.66
CA TYR A 33 7.97 22.99 -0.63
C TYR A 33 6.85 23.90 -1.11
N ALA A 34 5.90 24.16 -0.23
CA ALA A 34 4.84 25.10 -0.49
C ALA A 34 4.86 26.21 0.55
N VAL A 35 4.52 27.41 0.13
CA VAL A 35 4.28 28.54 1.02
C VAL A 35 2.87 29.02 0.77
N LEU A 36 2.08 29.14 1.82
CA LEU A 36 0.74 29.72 1.74
C LEU A 36 0.70 30.95 2.63
N VAL A 37 0.35 32.09 2.04
CA VAL A 37 0.18 33.37 2.73
C VAL A 37 -1.31 33.69 2.73
N ALA A 38 -1.90 33.78 3.92
CA ALA A 38 -3.33 34.05 4.13
C ALA A 38 -3.47 35.14 5.21
N PRO A 39 -3.30 36.42 4.86
CA PRO A 39 -3.23 37.48 5.84
C PRO A 39 -4.60 38.18 5.99
N GLY A 40 -5.01 38.34 7.24
CA GLY A 40 -6.12 39.18 7.65
C GLY A 40 -7.46 38.46 7.90
N PRO A 41 -8.22 38.85 8.95
CA PRO A 41 -9.51 38.27 9.31
C PRO A 41 -10.71 38.81 8.51
N ALA A 42 -10.49 39.62 7.46
CA ALA A 42 -11.53 40.45 6.85
C ALA A 42 -12.57 39.72 5.98
N LEU A 43 -12.40 38.42 5.71
CA LEU A 43 -13.37 37.65 4.91
C LEU A 43 -13.66 36.30 5.54
N SER A 44 -14.93 36.07 5.83
CA SER A 44 -15.50 34.84 6.43
C SER A 44 -15.31 33.55 5.60
N GLY A 45 -14.57 33.58 4.49
CA GLY A 45 -14.26 32.42 3.64
C GLY A 45 -12.77 32.17 3.36
N ALA A 46 -11.88 33.11 3.69
CA ALA A 46 -10.45 33.01 3.36
C ALA A 46 -9.76 31.88 4.16
N THR A 47 -10.11 31.73 5.45
CA THR A 47 -9.59 30.65 6.30
C THR A 47 -10.02 29.27 5.79
N ALA A 48 -11.31 29.09 5.49
CA ALA A 48 -11.81 27.83 4.94
C ALA A 48 -11.15 27.49 3.59
N THR A 49 -10.91 28.50 2.76
CA THR A 49 -10.21 28.35 1.48
C THR A 49 -8.73 28.00 1.67
N ALA A 50 -8.04 28.67 2.61
CA ALA A 50 -6.68 28.35 2.99
C ALA A 50 -6.57 26.89 3.47
N ASP A 51 -7.51 26.42 4.29
CA ASP A 51 -7.56 25.04 4.78
C ASP A 51 -7.71 24.01 3.64
N LEU A 52 -8.44 24.33 2.57
CA LEU A 52 -8.53 23.49 1.37
C LEU A 52 -7.16 23.36 0.70
N TYR A 53 -6.44 24.46 0.51
CA TYR A 53 -5.09 24.42 -0.07
C TYR A 53 -4.08 23.73 0.86
N VAL A 54 -4.16 23.97 2.17
CA VAL A 54 -3.32 23.30 3.19
C VAL A 54 -3.49 21.80 3.06
N ARG A 55 -4.73 21.31 3.07
CA ARG A 55 -5.03 19.89 2.90
C ARG A 55 -4.49 19.36 1.57
N LYS A 56 -4.75 20.06 0.47
CA LYS A 56 -4.36 19.60 -0.87
C LYS A 56 -2.85 19.56 -1.07
N LEU A 57 -2.13 20.59 -0.68
CA LEU A 57 -0.66 20.65 -0.81
C LEU A 57 0.01 19.56 0.03
N ARG A 58 -0.50 19.29 1.23
CA ARG A 58 -0.01 18.17 2.05
C ARG A 58 -0.32 16.80 1.43
N GLN A 59 -1.48 16.62 0.81
CA GLN A 59 -1.80 15.41 0.03
C GLN A 59 -0.83 15.21 -1.15
N LEU A 60 -0.36 16.31 -1.75
CA LEU A 60 0.58 16.31 -2.88
C LEU A 60 2.06 16.31 -2.46
N GLY A 61 2.32 15.99 -1.19
CA GLY A 61 3.67 15.73 -0.69
C GLY A 61 4.53 16.98 -0.46
N PHE A 62 3.91 18.16 -0.43
CA PHE A 62 4.63 19.39 -0.10
C PHE A 62 4.85 19.50 1.41
N ILE A 63 6.07 19.89 1.81
CA ILE A 63 6.32 20.49 3.12
C ILE A 63 5.78 21.92 3.04
N LEU A 64 4.75 22.22 3.81
CA LEU A 64 4.00 23.46 3.67
C LEU A 64 4.30 24.41 4.82
N THR A 65 4.74 25.63 4.51
CA THR A 65 4.78 26.73 5.47
C THR A 65 3.57 27.63 5.26
N THR A 66 2.74 27.78 6.28
CA THR A 66 1.63 28.74 6.28
C THR A 66 2.03 30.00 7.05
N ILE A 67 1.80 31.16 6.47
CA ILE A 67 1.87 32.48 7.12
C ILE A 67 0.43 32.98 7.20
N GLY A 68 -0.16 32.83 8.38
CA GLY A 68 -1.56 33.15 8.64
C GLY A 68 -1.81 34.64 8.91
N PRO A 69 -3.00 34.99 9.43
CA PRO A 69 -3.27 36.35 9.88
C PRO A 69 -2.32 36.68 11.03
N SER A 70 -1.47 37.66 10.78
CA SER A 70 -0.53 38.20 11.75
C SER A 70 -0.29 39.67 11.47
N ARG A 71 0.31 40.34 12.44
CA ARG A 71 0.76 41.72 12.28
C ARG A 71 1.86 41.78 11.23
N ARG A 72 1.97 42.91 10.54
CA ARG A 72 2.97 43.12 9.49
C ARG A 72 4.38 42.70 9.90
N PHE A 73 4.79 43.12 11.10
CA PHE A 73 6.12 42.80 11.63
C PHE A 73 6.37 41.30 11.72
N ASP A 74 5.40 40.53 12.21
CA ASP A 74 5.50 39.08 12.36
C ASP A 74 5.49 38.39 10.99
N ALA A 75 4.64 38.86 10.07
CA ALA A 75 4.60 38.37 8.70
C ALA A 75 5.92 38.62 7.94
N ASP A 76 6.51 39.81 8.08
CA ASP A 76 7.81 40.14 7.48
C ASP A 76 8.94 39.25 8.04
N ALA A 77 8.94 39.00 9.35
CA ALA A 77 9.88 38.07 9.97
C ALA A 77 9.70 36.66 9.40
N ALA A 78 8.46 36.17 9.32
CA ALA A 78 8.15 34.86 8.75
C ALA A 78 8.54 34.75 7.27
N ILE A 79 8.37 35.81 6.48
CA ILE A 79 8.78 35.87 5.07
C ILE A 79 10.30 35.77 4.95
N ARG A 80 11.06 36.51 5.77
CA ARG A 80 12.53 36.48 5.75
C ARG A 80 13.09 35.08 5.99
N ASP A 81 12.47 34.32 6.88
CA ASP A 81 12.85 32.93 7.16
C ASP A 81 12.67 31.99 5.96
N LEU A 82 11.82 32.34 4.99
CA LEU A 82 11.62 31.52 3.77
C LEU A 82 12.87 31.44 2.90
N SER A 83 13.88 32.27 3.14
CA SER A 83 15.18 32.17 2.46
C SER A 83 15.96 30.90 2.81
N ASN A 84 15.58 30.20 3.88
CA ASN A 84 16.26 28.98 4.36
C ASN A 84 15.76 27.68 3.71
N LEU A 85 14.92 27.75 2.67
CA LEU A 85 14.49 26.54 1.96
C LEU A 85 15.68 25.82 1.30
N PRO A 86 15.69 24.48 1.23
CA PRO A 86 16.79 23.75 0.61
C PRO A 86 16.94 24.07 -0.87
N ALA A 87 18.19 24.21 -1.32
CA ALA A 87 18.49 24.47 -2.72
C ALA A 87 18.03 23.36 -3.67
N GLY A 88 17.58 23.75 -4.85
CA GLY A 88 17.06 22.84 -5.88
C GLY A 88 15.67 22.28 -5.58
N SER A 89 14.96 22.81 -4.58
CA SER A 89 13.59 22.42 -4.28
C SER A 89 12.60 22.90 -5.35
N GLU A 90 11.51 22.16 -5.52
CA GLU A 90 10.31 22.64 -6.22
C GLU A 90 9.49 23.50 -5.24
N VAL A 91 9.20 24.74 -5.60
CA VAL A 91 8.50 25.69 -4.74
C VAL A 91 7.17 26.11 -5.36
N ALA A 92 6.10 26.03 -4.57
CA ALA A 92 4.79 26.57 -4.91
C ALA A 92 4.37 27.64 -3.89
N LEU A 93 4.08 28.85 -4.35
CA LEU A 93 3.57 29.94 -3.52
C LEU A 93 2.08 30.14 -3.76
N PHE A 94 1.30 30.20 -2.69
CA PHE A 94 -0.12 30.55 -2.72
C PHE A 94 -0.32 31.81 -1.90
N VAL A 95 -1.03 32.79 -2.46
CA VAL A 95 -1.54 33.93 -1.72
C VAL A 95 -3.05 33.87 -1.78
N VAL A 96 -3.67 33.69 -0.61
CA VAL A 96 -5.10 33.45 -0.44
C VAL A 96 -5.75 34.67 0.21
N GLY A 97 -6.97 35.00 -0.23
CA GLY A 97 -7.65 36.22 0.13
C GLY A 97 -7.37 37.38 -0.81
N ARG A 98 -7.96 38.54 -0.52
CA ARG A 98 -7.84 39.73 -1.36
C ARG A 98 -6.45 40.33 -1.31
N THR A 99 -5.91 40.58 -2.48
CA THR A 99 -4.68 41.32 -2.70
C THR A 99 -4.94 42.49 -3.64
N TYR A 100 -4.11 43.52 -3.56
CA TYR A 100 -4.34 44.78 -4.25
C TYR A 100 -3.14 45.15 -5.10
N ALA A 101 -3.35 45.60 -6.32
CA ALA A 101 -2.32 46.22 -7.14
C ALA A 101 -2.71 47.67 -7.43
N ARG A 102 -1.78 48.59 -7.23
CA ARG A 102 -1.99 50.01 -7.58
C ARG A 102 -1.93 50.24 -9.09
N ASP A 103 -1.01 49.53 -9.73
CA ASP A 103 -0.68 49.59 -11.15
C ASP A 103 0.05 48.27 -11.52
N GLU A 104 0.90 48.27 -12.54
CA GLU A 104 1.71 47.11 -12.92
C GLU A 104 2.96 46.89 -12.04
N SER A 105 3.17 47.68 -10.98
CA SER A 105 4.43 47.72 -10.23
C SER A 105 4.57 46.67 -9.13
N ASP A 106 3.51 46.30 -8.40
CA ASP A 106 3.58 45.24 -7.39
C ASP A 106 2.17 44.80 -6.96
N ILE A 107 2.09 43.64 -6.29
CA ILE A 107 0.90 43.18 -5.58
C ILE A 107 1.14 43.34 -4.07
N PHE A 108 0.18 43.96 -3.42
CA PHE A 108 0.17 44.24 -1.99
C PHE A 108 -0.80 43.33 -1.26
N ILE A 109 -0.34 42.84 -0.13
CA ILE A 109 -1.02 41.86 0.69
C ILE A 109 -1.22 42.51 2.07
N LEU A 110 -2.47 42.68 2.51
CA LEU A 110 -2.79 43.41 3.73
C LEU A 110 -2.66 42.51 4.98
N PRO A 111 -1.74 42.79 5.92
CA PRO A 111 -1.69 42.12 7.21
C PRO A 111 -2.88 42.48 8.11
N GLU A 112 -3.03 41.76 9.23
CA GLU A 112 -4.17 41.93 10.16
C GLU A 112 -4.25 43.32 10.79
N ASP A 113 -3.11 43.97 11.00
CA ASP A 113 -2.99 45.31 11.60
C ASP A 113 -3.06 46.46 10.58
N SER A 114 -3.39 46.16 9.32
CA SER A 114 -3.57 47.20 8.29
C SER A 114 -4.70 48.15 8.65
N SER A 115 -4.54 49.45 8.34
CA SER A 115 -5.63 50.41 8.49
C SER A 115 -6.79 50.04 7.55
N PRO A 116 -8.06 50.16 7.99
CA PRO A 116 -9.22 50.04 7.09
C PRO A 116 -9.17 50.99 5.89
N ASN A 117 -8.44 52.11 6.02
CA ASN A 117 -8.27 53.11 4.97
C ASN A 117 -7.05 52.85 4.07
N ALA A 118 -6.25 51.81 4.32
CA ALA A 118 -5.03 51.51 3.55
C ALA A 118 -5.31 51.32 2.05
N ILE A 119 -6.50 50.83 1.70
CA ILE A 119 -6.95 50.64 0.31
C ILE A 119 -7.37 51.98 -0.32
N ALA A 120 -7.94 52.90 0.47
CA ALA A 120 -8.40 54.20 0.01
C ALA A 120 -7.24 55.18 -0.21
N ASP A 121 -6.16 55.07 0.58
CA ASP A 121 -4.94 55.85 0.40
C ASP A 121 -3.85 55.01 -0.31
N SER A 122 -3.81 55.12 -1.63
CA SER A 122 -2.82 54.42 -2.47
C SER A 122 -1.35 54.72 -2.13
N THR A 123 -1.07 55.78 -1.37
CA THR A 123 0.29 56.12 -0.92
C THR A 123 0.70 55.40 0.36
N ALA A 124 -0.26 54.91 1.15
CA ALA A 124 -0.03 54.17 2.38
C ALA A 124 0.25 52.68 2.17
N LEU A 125 -0.13 52.10 1.01
CA LEU A 125 0.02 50.67 0.74
C LEU A 125 1.46 50.14 0.86
N PRO A 126 2.50 50.77 0.28
CA PRO A 126 3.86 50.27 0.42
C PRO A 126 4.35 50.27 1.88
N THR A 127 3.80 51.15 2.73
CA THR A 127 4.16 51.29 4.13
C THR A 127 3.31 50.46 5.07
N GLU A 128 2.13 50.01 4.69
CA GLU A 128 1.22 49.22 5.54
C GLU A 128 1.07 47.76 5.09
N ALA A 129 1.30 47.47 3.81
CA ALA A 129 1.13 46.13 3.24
C ALA A 129 2.47 45.37 3.12
N LEU A 130 2.35 44.07 2.86
CA LEU A 130 3.44 43.20 2.46
C LEU A 130 3.55 43.22 0.92
N SER A 131 4.79 43.33 0.42
CA SER A 131 5.09 43.29 -1.02
C SER A 131 5.19 41.84 -1.49
N PHE A 132 4.37 41.45 -2.47
CA PHE A 132 4.48 40.14 -3.09
C PHE A 132 5.83 39.97 -3.81
N GLY A 133 6.31 41.02 -4.49
CA GLY A 133 7.66 41.01 -5.07
C GLY A 133 8.79 40.80 -4.06
N LEU A 134 8.64 41.22 -2.80
CA LEU A 134 9.58 40.90 -1.72
C LEU A 134 9.55 39.40 -1.36
N ILE A 135 8.36 38.79 -1.30
CA ILE A 135 8.19 37.35 -1.03
C ILE A 135 8.86 36.54 -2.13
N LEU A 136 8.60 36.88 -3.40
CA LEU A 136 9.22 36.23 -4.56
C LEU A 136 10.75 36.31 -4.50
N ARG A 137 11.31 37.50 -4.27
CA ARG A 137 12.76 37.69 -4.15
C ARG A 137 13.35 36.88 -2.99
N THR A 138 12.64 36.79 -1.88
CA THR A 138 13.11 36.05 -0.70
C THR A 138 13.14 34.56 -0.96
N LEU A 139 12.08 34.00 -1.57
CA LEU A 139 12.05 32.60 -1.96
C LEU A 139 13.11 32.26 -3.02
N LYS A 140 13.34 33.15 -3.99
CA LYS A 140 14.40 32.97 -5.01
C LYS A 140 15.80 32.85 -4.42
N LYS A 141 16.09 33.42 -3.24
CA LYS A 141 17.39 33.24 -2.57
C LYS A 141 17.71 31.78 -2.28
N SER A 142 16.69 30.94 -2.07
CA SER A 142 16.84 29.50 -1.89
C SER A 142 17.26 28.75 -3.17
N ARG A 143 17.25 29.40 -4.34
CA ARG A 143 17.56 28.79 -5.65
C ARG A 143 16.69 27.55 -5.96
N PRO A 144 15.36 27.73 -6.07
CA PRO A 144 14.47 26.63 -6.44
C PRO A 144 14.77 26.12 -7.85
N SER A 145 14.59 24.82 -8.07
CA SER A 145 14.71 24.22 -9.42
C SER A 145 13.49 24.51 -10.29
N GLN A 146 12.34 24.70 -9.66
CA GLN A 146 11.09 25.15 -10.26
C GLN A 146 10.38 26.06 -9.24
N PHE A 147 9.82 27.17 -9.71
CA PHE A 147 9.08 28.09 -8.85
C PHE A 147 7.80 28.56 -9.53
N VAL A 148 6.67 28.19 -8.94
CA VAL A 148 5.34 28.64 -9.35
C VAL A 148 4.65 29.45 -8.26
N GLY A 149 3.77 30.35 -8.64
CA GLY A 149 2.96 31.14 -7.72
C GLY A 149 1.52 31.31 -8.19
N ILE A 150 0.57 31.31 -7.25
CA ILE A 150 -0.85 31.54 -7.51
C ILE A 150 -1.36 32.59 -6.52
N VAL A 151 -1.94 33.66 -7.07
CA VAL A 151 -2.69 34.68 -6.30
C VAL A 151 -4.17 34.46 -6.57
N THR A 152 -4.93 34.05 -5.55
CA THR A 152 -6.32 33.57 -5.74
C THR A 152 -7.32 34.70 -5.95
N ASN A 153 -7.01 35.90 -5.47
CA ASN A 153 -7.82 37.09 -5.71
C ASN A 153 -6.95 38.35 -5.70
N CYS A 154 -6.80 38.98 -6.86
CA CYS A 154 -6.02 40.20 -7.02
C CYS A 154 -6.82 41.28 -7.74
N GLN A 155 -7.10 42.36 -7.02
CA GLN A 155 -7.88 43.48 -7.48
C GLN A 155 -6.97 44.66 -7.82
N ARG A 156 -7.17 45.27 -8.98
CA ARG A 156 -6.56 46.55 -9.30
C ARG A 156 -7.33 47.69 -8.63
N LEU A 157 -6.61 48.65 -8.06
CA LEU A 157 -7.21 49.80 -7.39
C LEU A 157 -7.72 50.85 -8.38
N ASP A 158 -7.07 50.96 -9.53
CA ASP A 158 -7.45 51.88 -10.61
C ASP A 158 -8.60 51.33 -11.47
N ASP A 159 -8.70 50.00 -11.62
CA ASP A 159 -9.86 49.33 -12.21
C ASP A 159 -10.19 48.02 -11.46
N PRO A 160 -11.13 48.04 -10.50
CA PRO A 160 -11.59 46.87 -9.75
C PRO A 160 -12.02 45.65 -10.58
N ARG A 161 -12.40 45.85 -11.85
CA ARG A 161 -12.88 44.78 -12.74
C ARG A 161 -11.76 44.09 -13.48
N GLU A 162 -10.55 44.64 -13.42
CA GLU A 162 -9.38 44.04 -14.04
C GLU A 162 -8.51 43.28 -13.04
N SER A 163 -8.10 42.09 -13.46
CA SER A 163 -7.03 41.31 -12.83
C SER A 163 -5.69 42.06 -12.82
N CYS A 164 -4.92 41.88 -11.75
CA CYS A 164 -3.56 42.41 -11.67
C CYS A 164 -2.62 41.87 -12.77
N SER A 165 -1.83 42.78 -13.35
CA SER A 165 -0.79 42.45 -14.34
C SER A 165 0.37 41.71 -13.69
N LEU A 166 0.81 40.62 -14.33
CA LEU A 166 1.96 39.82 -13.88
C LEU A 166 3.19 40.02 -14.76
N ALA A 167 3.11 40.82 -15.82
CA ALA A 167 4.14 40.91 -16.85
C ALA A 167 5.39 41.67 -16.37
N ARG A 168 5.24 42.64 -15.47
CA ARG A 168 6.30 43.55 -15.00
C ARG A 168 6.58 43.44 -13.50
N MET A 169 6.13 42.35 -12.89
CA MET A 169 6.18 42.18 -11.45
C MET A 169 7.63 42.05 -10.93
N PRO A 170 8.04 42.87 -9.95
CA PRO A 170 9.38 42.82 -9.36
C PRO A 170 9.68 41.45 -8.79
N GLY A 171 10.82 40.88 -9.20
CA GLY A 171 11.26 39.58 -8.72
C GLY A 171 10.56 38.38 -9.35
N ALA A 172 9.60 38.57 -10.26
CA ALA A 172 8.91 37.50 -10.96
C ALA A 172 9.75 36.83 -12.08
N GLU A 173 10.94 37.37 -12.40
CA GLU A 173 11.86 36.75 -13.36
C GLU A 173 12.13 35.28 -13.01
N GLY A 174 11.90 34.35 -13.94
CA GLY A 174 12.04 32.92 -13.70
C GLY A 174 11.00 32.30 -12.75
N VAL A 175 9.90 33.01 -12.46
CA VAL A 175 8.75 32.51 -11.68
C VAL A 175 7.51 32.44 -12.57
N SER A 176 6.86 31.30 -12.57
CA SER A 176 5.60 31.12 -13.31
C SER A 176 4.42 31.45 -12.41
N LEU A 177 3.70 32.52 -12.75
CA LEU A 177 2.65 33.08 -11.91
C LEU A 177 1.28 32.96 -12.58
N ILE A 178 0.25 32.75 -11.77
CA ILE A 178 -1.16 32.89 -12.13
C ILE A 178 -1.80 33.85 -11.13
N SER A 179 -2.60 34.78 -11.62
CA SER A 179 -3.47 35.62 -10.79
C SER A 179 -4.91 35.46 -11.25
N ALA A 180 -5.81 35.38 -10.28
CA ALA A 180 -7.25 35.41 -10.49
C ALA A 180 -7.83 36.68 -9.89
N GLN A 181 -8.90 37.18 -10.48
CA GLN A 181 -9.73 38.23 -9.92
C GLN A 181 -11.17 37.76 -9.95
N ALA A 182 -11.82 37.78 -8.79
CA ALA A 182 -13.25 37.51 -8.66
C ALA A 182 -14.04 38.80 -8.92
N GLY A 183 -15.21 38.68 -9.55
CA GLY A 183 -16.17 39.79 -9.63
C GLY A 183 -16.66 40.28 -8.25
N GLU A 184 -17.47 41.36 -8.25
CA GLU A 184 -17.89 42.11 -7.04
C GLU A 184 -18.65 41.29 -5.96
N THR A 185 -19.08 40.05 -6.23
CA THR A 185 -19.68 39.14 -5.24
C THR A 185 -18.60 38.17 -4.72
N GLU A 186 -18.26 38.22 -3.43
CA GLU A 186 -16.90 37.87 -3.00
C GLU A 186 -16.67 36.56 -2.20
N SER A 187 -17.68 35.94 -1.57
CA SER A 187 -17.41 34.74 -0.74
C SER A 187 -17.51 33.41 -1.48
N ASP A 188 -18.57 33.21 -2.27
CA ASP A 188 -18.90 31.89 -2.82
C ASP A 188 -18.03 31.52 -4.01
N HIS A 189 -17.55 32.55 -4.72
CA HIS A 189 -16.72 32.39 -5.90
C HIS A 189 -15.31 31.94 -5.52
N GLU A 190 -14.69 32.50 -4.46
CA GLU A 190 -13.33 32.10 -4.06
C GLU A 190 -13.27 30.61 -3.65
N ALA A 191 -14.28 30.12 -2.93
CA ALA A 191 -14.40 28.71 -2.59
C ALA A 191 -14.63 27.82 -3.83
N SER A 192 -15.36 28.31 -4.84
CA SER A 192 -15.55 27.62 -6.12
C SER A 192 -14.25 27.54 -6.93
N PHE A 193 -13.50 28.64 -6.99
CA PHE A 193 -12.18 28.70 -7.62
C PHE A 193 -11.21 27.73 -6.93
N ALA A 194 -11.15 27.74 -5.60
CA ALA A 194 -10.30 26.86 -4.83
C ALA A 194 -10.64 25.38 -5.04
N ARG A 195 -11.93 25.01 -5.07
CA ARG A 195 -12.36 23.63 -5.40
C ARG A 195 -11.94 23.22 -6.80
N THR A 196 -12.12 24.10 -7.79
CA THR A 196 -11.71 23.83 -9.18
C THR A 196 -10.20 23.66 -9.29
N LEU A 197 -9.43 24.59 -8.73
CA LEU A 197 -7.97 24.57 -8.76
C LEU A 197 -7.42 23.34 -8.04
N THR A 198 -7.89 23.07 -6.82
CA THR A 198 -7.46 21.88 -6.07
C THR A 198 -7.82 20.59 -6.80
N GLY A 199 -9.00 20.49 -7.43
CA GLY A 199 -9.33 19.37 -8.33
C GLY A 199 -8.28 19.16 -9.43
N LEU A 200 -7.95 20.23 -10.17
CA LEU A 200 -6.94 20.19 -11.24
C LEU A 200 -5.52 19.88 -10.73
N MET A 201 -5.16 20.30 -9.52
CA MET A 201 -3.85 19.98 -8.92
C MET A 201 -3.66 18.46 -8.70
N SER A 202 -4.75 17.68 -8.65
CA SER A 202 -4.73 16.22 -8.56
C SER A 202 -4.66 15.51 -9.92
N ASP A 203 -4.75 16.22 -11.04
CA ASP A 203 -4.58 15.60 -12.36
C ASP A 203 -3.10 15.28 -12.58
N GLU A 204 -2.75 13.99 -12.49
CA GLU A 204 -1.36 13.53 -12.66
C GLU A 204 -0.81 13.89 -14.05
N GLY A 205 0.36 14.51 -14.07
CA GLY A 205 1.03 14.97 -15.29
C GLY A 205 0.49 16.28 -15.87
N LEU A 206 -0.49 16.94 -15.22
CA LEU A 206 -0.97 18.25 -15.63
C LEU A 206 0.07 19.33 -15.27
N VAL A 207 0.86 19.73 -16.26
CA VAL A 207 1.85 20.79 -16.10
C VAL A 207 1.20 22.16 -15.91
N PHE A 208 1.92 23.10 -15.30
CA PHE A 208 1.38 24.39 -14.83
C PHE A 208 0.72 25.23 -15.93
N SER A 209 1.30 25.25 -17.13
CA SER A 209 0.69 25.85 -18.33
C SER A 209 -0.64 25.20 -18.74
N GLY A 210 -0.71 23.86 -18.69
CA GLY A 210 -1.94 23.10 -18.92
C GLY A 210 -2.98 23.33 -17.82
N LEU A 211 -2.54 23.46 -16.56
CA LEU A 211 -3.40 23.83 -15.44
C LEU A 211 -4.03 25.21 -15.67
N PHE A 212 -3.26 26.22 -16.08
CA PHE A 212 -3.81 27.54 -16.41
C PHE A 212 -4.88 27.45 -17.51
N ALA A 213 -4.61 26.72 -18.59
CA ALA A 213 -5.55 26.57 -19.69
C ALA A 213 -6.85 25.86 -19.26
N ARG A 214 -6.75 24.79 -18.47
CA ARG A 214 -7.93 24.09 -17.93
C ARG A 214 -8.69 24.93 -16.93
N LEU A 215 -7.98 25.61 -16.03
CA LEU A 215 -8.58 26.50 -15.05
C LEU A 215 -9.40 27.60 -15.73
N GLY A 216 -8.86 28.23 -16.78
CA GLY A 216 -9.59 29.24 -17.57
C GLY A 216 -10.77 28.69 -18.38
N ALA A 217 -10.80 27.40 -18.68
CA ALA A 217 -11.96 26.75 -19.30
C ALA A 217 -13.02 26.33 -18.27
N SER A 218 -12.60 26.02 -17.04
CA SER A 218 -13.46 25.51 -15.97
C SER A 218 -14.09 26.59 -15.11
N VAL A 219 -13.47 27.75 -14.96
CA VAL A 219 -14.07 28.89 -14.25
C VAL A 219 -15.15 29.54 -15.12
N GLU A 220 -16.27 29.94 -14.51
CA GLU A 220 -17.37 30.60 -15.21
C GLU A 220 -16.89 31.88 -15.90
N ARG A 221 -17.00 31.91 -17.23
CA ARG A 221 -16.59 33.07 -18.03
C ARG A 221 -17.38 34.30 -17.59
N GLY A 222 -16.67 35.35 -17.16
CA GLY A 222 -17.27 36.60 -16.66
C GLY A 222 -17.36 36.69 -15.13
N VAL A 223 -17.16 35.58 -14.42
CA VAL A 223 -17.06 35.57 -12.94
C VAL A 223 -15.63 35.73 -12.48
N PHE A 224 -14.70 35.07 -13.19
CA PHE A 224 -13.27 35.18 -12.95
C PHE A 224 -12.55 35.71 -14.17
N SER A 225 -11.61 36.63 -13.95
CA SER A 225 -10.57 36.95 -14.92
C SER A 225 -9.24 36.36 -14.47
N LEU A 226 -8.53 35.70 -15.39
CA LEU A 226 -7.26 35.04 -15.12
C LEU A 226 -6.13 35.66 -15.93
N ARG A 227 -4.99 35.89 -15.28
CA ARG A 227 -3.75 36.29 -15.93
C ARG A 227 -2.63 35.34 -15.55
N ARG A 228 -1.60 35.32 -16.38
CA ARG A 228 -0.38 34.57 -16.15
C ARG A 228 0.84 35.43 -16.42
N SER A 229 1.99 35.06 -15.86
CA SER A 229 3.27 35.62 -16.30
C SER A 229 3.60 35.19 -17.75
N PRO A 230 4.47 35.94 -18.45
CA PRO A 230 4.88 35.60 -19.82
C PRO A 230 5.51 34.21 -19.92
N GLU A 231 6.38 33.87 -18.97
CA GLU A 231 7.13 32.61 -18.88
C GLU A 231 6.43 31.62 -17.93
N ILE A 232 5.36 31.01 -18.42
CA ILE A 232 4.63 29.98 -17.67
C ILE A 232 5.31 28.61 -17.82
N SER A 233 5.52 27.92 -16.70
CA SER A 233 6.23 26.64 -16.66
C SER A 233 5.48 25.55 -17.42
N THR A 234 6.24 24.82 -18.24
CA THR A 234 5.77 23.64 -18.97
C THR A 234 6.26 22.34 -18.35
N SER A 235 6.98 22.41 -17.23
CA SER A 235 7.59 21.26 -16.56
C SER A 235 7.06 21.03 -15.14
N PHE A 236 6.70 22.09 -14.42
CA PHE A 236 6.15 21.95 -13.07
C PHE A 236 4.75 21.34 -13.13
N ALA A 237 4.50 20.28 -12.35
CA ALA A 237 3.17 19.69 -12.16
C ALA A 237 2.92 19.50 -10.66
N PHE A 238 1.72 19.85 -10.19
CA PHE A 238 1.37 19.67 -8.78
C PHE A 238 1.31 18.20 -8.38
N ALA A 239 0.75 17.35 -9.24
CA ALA A 239 0.92 15.91 -9.20
C ALA A 239 1.72 15.48 -10.45
N PRO A 240 3.02 15.17 -10.33
CA PRO A 240 3.77 14.58 -11.44
C PRO A 240 3.11 13.29 -11.96
N ALA A 241 3.49 12.84 -13.16
CA ALA A 241 2.95 11.60 -13.71
C ALA A 241 3.21 10.43 -12.74
N ARG A 242 2.16 9.62 -12.49
CA ARG A 242 2.18 8.47 -11.58
C ARG A 242 2.48 8.80 -10.12
N TYR A 243 2.41 10.07 -9.70
CA TYR A 243 2.66 10.51 -8.34
C TYR A 243 1.96 9.64 -7.28
N PHE A 244 0.64 9.43 -7.38
CA PHE A 244 -0.13 8.75 -6.33
C PHE A 244 0.23 7.26 -6.20
N SER A 245 0.68 6.62 -7.28
CA SER A 245 1.17 5.24 -7.25
C SER A 245 2.52 5.09 -6.52
N THR A 246 3.28 6.19 -6.37
CA THR A 246 4.59 6.19 -5.67
C THR A 246 4.48 6.52 -4.18
N LEU A 247 3.27 6.84 -3.69
CA LEU A 247 3.04 7.14 -2.29
C LEU A 247 3.14 5.88 -1.45
N ASP A 248 3.83 5.99 -0.32
CA ASP A 248 3.87 4.95 0.71
C ASP A 248 2.54 4.95 1.47
N THR A 249 1.55 4.23 0.96
CA THR A 249 0.23 4.09 1.58
C THR A 249 -0.19 2.62 1.70
N PRO A 250 -1.05 2.26 2.67
CA PRO A 250 -1.56 0.90 2.80
C PRO A 250 -2.23 0.39 1.53
N CYS A 251 -2.95 1.21 0.76
CA CYS A 251 -3.55 0.77 -0.50
C CYS A 251 -2.50 0.36 -1.55
N ASN A 252 -1.38 1.08 -1.63
CA ASN A 252 -0.29 0.80 -2.57
C ASN A 252 0.63 -0.35 -2.12
N ASN A 253 0.74 -0.61 -0.81
CA ASN A 253 1.70 -1.56 -0.25
C ASN A 253 1.20 -3.00 -0.13
N LEU A 254 -0.03 -3.29 -0.58
CA LEU A 254 -0.59 -4.63 -0.51
C LEU A 254 -0.11 -5.44 -1.71
N GLY A 255 0.47 -6.61 -1.43
CA GLY A 255 1.17 -7.43 -2.40
C GLY A 255 0.42 -7.66 -3.72
N GLU A 256 1.19 -7.86 -4.79
CA GLU A 256 0.65 -8.20 -6.10
C GLU A 256 0.18 -9.66 -6.15
N GLY A 257 -0.87 -9.92 -6.93
CA GLY A 257 -1.40 -11.26 -7.17
C GLY A 257 -2.63 -11.61 -6.33
N VAL A 258 -3.01 -12.89 -6.38
CA VAL A 258 -4.19 -13.41 -5.69
C VAL A 258 -3.99 -13.32 -4.18
N LEU A 259 -4.86 -12.55 -3.53
CA LEU A 259 -4.86 -12.36 -2.09
C LEU A 259 -5.75 -13.40 -1.39
N SER A 260 -5.40 -13.71 -0.13
CA SER A 260 -6.32 -14.42 0.76
C SER A 260 -7.58 -13.57 1.02
N LEU A 261 -8.68 -14.19 1.43
CA LEU A 261 -9.92 -13.46 1.73
C LEU A 261 -9.71 -12.36 2.80
N SER A 262 -8.91 -12.62 3.83
CA SER A 262 -8.58 -11.62 4.86
C SER A 262 -7.78 -10.46 4.30
N ASP A 263 -6.78 -10.74 3.45
CA ASP A 263 -5.92 -9.71 2.87
C ASP A 263 -6.68 -8.88 1.83
N ALA A 264 -7.59 -9.50 1.06
CA ALA A 264 -8.45 -8.80 0.12
C ALA A 264 -9.42 -7.85 0.82
N ARG A 265 -10.01 -8.25 1.97
CA ARG A 265 -10.84 -7.36 2.81
C ARG A 265 -10.03 -6.18 3.37
N ALA A 266 -8.82 -6.47 3.86
CA ALA A 266 -7.91 -5.43 4.33
C ALA A 266 -7.57 -4.44 3.21
N ARG A 267 -7.38 -4.93 1.98
CA ARG A 267 -7.13 -4.10 0.79
C ARG A 267 -8.27 -3.18 0.43
N VAL A 268 -9.50 -3.68 0.40
CA VAL A 268 -10.68 -2.84 0.14
C VAL A 268 -10.80 -1.74 1.19
N SER A 269 -10.62 -2.09 2.47
CA SER A 269 -10.68 -1.11 3.56
C SER A 269 -9.59 -0.04 3.42
N ALA A 270 -8.34 -0.45 3.18
CA ALA A 270 -7.22 0.46 2.97
C ALA A 270 -7.43 1.40 1.77
N CYS A 271 -7.83 0.87 0.62
CA CYS A 271 -8.05 1.68 -0.58
C CYS A 271 -9.26 2.60 -0.47
N HIS A 272 -10.30 2.22 0.26
CA HIS A 272 -11.42 3.10 0.53
C HIS A 272 -11.03 4.28 1.43
N ILE A 273 -10.21 4.03 2.46
CA ILE A 273 -9.68 5.10 3.33
C ILE A 273 -8.80 6.05 2.50
N ASP A 274 -7.91 5.52 1.67
CA ASP A 274 -7.03 6.34 0.84
C ASP A 274 -7.80 7.12 -0.24
N GLU A 275 -8.84 6.54 -0.84
CA GLU A 275 -9.73 7.25 -1.78
C GLU A 275 -10.39 8.48 -1.13
N GLN A 276 -10.91 8.34 0.09
CA GLN A 276 -11.47 9.47 0.84
C GLN A 276 -10.39 10.48 1.26
N ARG A 277 -9.21 9.97 1.64
CA ARG A 277 -8.11 10.78 2.13
C ARG A 277 -7.47 11.61 1.02
N PHE A 278 -7.42 11.11 -0.21
CA PHE A 278 -6.83 11.74 -1.38
C PHE A 278 -7.93 12.08 -2.40
N ASP A 279 -8.86 12.93 -2.00
CA ASP A 279 -9.97 13.36 -2.86
C ASP A 279 -9.49 13.86 -4.24
N ASN A 280 -10.24 13.52 -5.28
CA ASN A 280 -9.96 13.74 -6.71
C ASN A 280 -8.74 12.99 -7.27
N ALA A 281 -8.03 12.15 -6.49
CA ALA A 281 -6.96 11.31 -7.02
C ALA A 281 -7.55 10.04 -7.67
N ARG A 282 -7.66 10.05 -9.01
CA ARG A 282 -8.22 8.93 -9.80
C ARG A 282 -7.53 7.59 -9.56
N HIS A 283 -6.24 7.61 -9.21
CA HIS A 283 -5.47 6.42 -8.85
C HIS A 283 -6.13 5.62 -7.74
N PHE A 284 -6.49 6.24 -6.61
CA PHE A 284 -7.07 5.53 -5.47
C PHE A 284 -8.50 5.05 -5.73
N ALA A 285 -9.30 5.80 -6.49
CA ALA A 285 -10.62 5.33 -6.95
C ALA A 285 -10.48 4.06 -7.82
N THR A 286 -9.53 4.06 -8.75
CA THR A 286 -9.23 2.90 -9.60
C THR A 286 -8.70 1.73 -8.78
N ALA A 287 -7.78 1.98 -7.86
CA ALA A 287 -7.24 0.97 -6.96
C ALA A 287 -8.32 0.36 -6.04
N ASN A 288 -9.28 1.16 -5.57
CA ASN A 288 -10.40 0.66 -4.77
C ASN A 288 -11.34 -0.23 -5.60
N LEU A 289 -11.61 0.12 -6.87
CA LEU A 289 -12.35 -0.75 -7.78
C LEU A 289 -11.64 -2.09 -8.00
N HIS A 290 -10.33 -2.07 -8.26
CA HIS A 290 -9.53 -3.30 -8.36
C HIS A 290 -9.50 -4.11 -7.06
N ALA A 291 -9.43 -3.45 -5.90
CA ALA A 291 -9.48 -4.12 -4.60
C ALA A 291 -10.81 -4.85 -4.38
N ARG A 292 -11.93 -4.22 -4.77
CA ARG A 292 -13.27 -4.85 -4.68
C ARG A 292 -13.40 -6.04 -5.62
N GLU A 293 -12.84 -5.92 -6.82
CA GLU A 293 -12.77 -7.02 -7.78
C GLU A 293 -11.94 -8.20 -7.22
N GLN A 294 -10.78 -7.92 -6.63
CA GLN A 294 -9.93 -8.92 -5.96
C GLN A 294 -10.64 -9.59 -4.77
N LEU A 295 -11.42 -8.83 -3.99
CA LEU A 295 -12.23 -9.37 -2.89
C LEU A 295 -13.31 -10.31 -3.44
N ALA A 296 -14.03 -9.91 -4.47
CA ALA A 296 -15.02 -10.78 -5.10
C ALA A 296 -14.39 -12.07 -5.62
N PHE A 297 -13.19 -11.99 -6.23
CA PHE A 297 -12.43 -13.18 -6.61
C PHE A 297 -12.08 -14.05 -5.39
N ALA A 298 -11.54 -13.47 -4.31
CA ALA A 298 -11.16 -14.20 -3.10
C ALA A 298 -12.37 -14.85 -2.37
N GLU A 299 -13.56 -14.27 -2.50
CA GLU A 299 -14.82 -14.86 -1.99
C GLU A 299 -15.27 -16.09 -2.79
N THR A 300 -14.73 -16.30 -4.01
CA THR A 300 -15.02 -17.49 -4.83
C THR A 300 -14.13 -18.69 -4.51
N ASP A 301 -13.47 -18.72 -3.34
CA ASP A 301 -12.67 -19.85 -2.85
C ASP A 301 -13.54 -21.05 -2.39
N GLU A 302 -14.57 -21.37 -3.17
CA GLU A 302 -15.41 -22.54 -3.00
C GLU A 302 -14.83 -23.76 -3.75
N PRO A 303 -15.04 -25.00 -3.25
CA PRO A 303 -14.68 -26.20 -3.97
C PRO A 303 -15.45 -26.31 -5.30
N CYS A 304 -14.84 -26.99 -6.28
CA CYS A 304 -15.43 -27.22 -7.60
C CYS A 304 -16.88 -27.71 -7.52
N GLY A 305 -17.81 -26.99 -8.15
CA GLY A 305 -19.23 -27.28 -8.10
C GLY A 305 -20.10 -26.23 -8.82
N PRO A 306 -21.43 -26.45 -8.90
CA PRO A 306 -22.35 -25.52 -9.55
C PRO A 306 -22.39 -24.12 -8.88
N THR A 307 -22.04 -24.03 -7.60
CA THR A 307 -21.94 -22.77 -6.86
C THR A 307 -20.74 -21.92 -7.31
N PHE A 308 -19.60 -22.56 -7.60
CA PHE A 308 -18.43 -21.88 -8.18
C PHE A 308 -18.72 -21.31 -9.57
N GLN A 309 -19.39 -22.06 -10.45
CA GLN A 309 -19.76 -21.58 -11.79
C GLN A 309 -20.71 -20.38 -11.71
N ALA A 310 -21.70 -20.43 -10.81
CA ALA A 310 -22.61 -19.31 -10.56
C ALA A 310 -21.88 -18.08 -9.98
N ALA A 311 -20.83 -18.28 -9.16
CA ALA A 311 -20.00 -17.20 -8.64
C ALA A 311 -19.15 -16.56 -9.75
N ALA A 312 -18.58 -17.35 -10.66
CA ALA A 312 -17.86 -16.87 -11.83
C ALA A 312 -18.76 -16.04 -12.77
N ASP A 313 -20.00 -16.49 -13.00
CA ASP A 313 -20.96 -15.74 -13.83
C ASP A 313 -21.39 -14.41 -13.16
N ARG A 314 -21.58 -14.39 -11.84
CA ARG A 314 -21.80 -13.14 -11.08
C ARG A 314 -20.60 -12.21 -11.18
N TYR A 315 -19.38 -12.73 -11.09
CA TYR A 315 -18.16 -11.93 -11.27
C TYR A 315 -18.11 -11.30 -12.67
N ARG A 316 -18.33 -12.07 -13.73
CA ARG A 316 -18.30 -11.60 -15.14
C ARG A 316 -19.34 -10.52 -15.46
N SER A 317 -20.48 -10.56 -14.78
CA SER A 317 -21.57 -9.60 -14.93
C SER A 317 -21.38 -8.35 -14.07
N ALA A 318 -20.76 -8.47 -12.90
CA ALA A 318 -20.53 -7.36 -11.98
C ALA A 318 -19.26 -6.54 -12.30
N TYR A 319 -18.23 -7.16 -12.88
CA TYR A 319 -16.92 -6.52 -13.10
C TYR A 319 -16.55 -6.48 -14.60
N PRO A 320 -16.58 -5.30 -15.25
CA PRO A 320 -16.34 -5.20 -16.69
C PRO A 320 -14.86 -5.34 -17.09
N PHE A 321 -13.92 -5.05 -16.18
CA PHE A 321 -12.48 -5.16 -16.45
C PHE A 321 -11.97 -6.60 -16.44
N ARG A 322 -12.65 -7.50 -15.72
CA ARG A 322 -12.40 -8.94 -15.68
C ARG A 322 -10.92 -9.29 -15.47
N THR A 323 -10.27 -8.56 -14.56
CA THR A 323 -8.82 -8.65 -14.29
C THR A 323 -8.39 -10.07 -13.89
N PHE A 324 -9.28 -10.85 -13.26
CA PHE A 324 -9.04 -12.21 -12.78
C PHE A 324 -9.74 -13.29 -13.62
N GLU A 325 -10.21 -12.99 -14.84
CA GLU A 325 -10.86 -13.98 -15.71
C GLU A 325 -9.93 -15.15 -16.01
N ALA A 326 -8.64 -14.89 -16.26
CA ALA A 326 -7.66 -15.93 -16.55
C ALA A 326 -7.46 -16.90 -15.37
N GLU A 327 -7.57 -16.40 -14.13
CA GLU A 327 -7.56 -17.18 -12.91
C GLU A 327 -8.86 -17.98 -12.74
N PHE A 328 -10.02 -17.39 -13.06
CA PHE A 328 -11.31 -18.10 -13.10
C PHE A 328 -11.27 -19.24 -14.11
N GLU A 329 -10.87 -18.98 -15.36
CA GLU A 329 -10.77 -19.98 -16.42
C GLU A 329 -9.78 -21.10 -16.06
N ARG A 330 -8.65 -20.77 -15.43
CA ARG A 330 -7.73 -21.78 -14.89
C ARG A 330 -8.39 -22.66 -13.84
N ARG A 331 -9.16 -22.08 -12.93
CA ARG A 331 -9.90 -22.84 -11.90
C ARG A 331 -11.01 -23.68 -12.51
N VAL A 332 -11.80 -23.14 -13.44
CA VAL A 332 -12.83 -23.88 -14.19
C VAL A 332 -12.20 -25.06 -14.94
N ALA A 333 -11.10 -24.85 -15.64
CA ALA A 333 -10.37 -25.91 -16.33
C ALA A 333 -9.81 -26.97 -15.36
N ALA A 334 -9.35 -26.57 -14.17
CA ALA A 334 -8.92 -27.50 -13.14
C ALA A 334 -10.10 -28.32 -12.58
N CYS A 335 -11.27 -27.70 -12.41
CA CYS A 335 -12.49 -28.38 -11.95
C CYS A 335 -13.08 -29.32 -13.00
N ASN A 336 -12.98 -28.98 -14.28
CA ASN A 336 -13.47 -29.77 -15.41
C ASN A 336 -12.47 -30.80 -15.91
N ARG A 337 -11.26 -30.86 -15.32
CA ARG A 337 -10.27 -31.86 -15.67
C ARG A 337 -10.85 -33.21 -15.23
N PRO A 338 -11.19 -34.12 -16.16
CA PRO A 338 -11.66 -35.44 -15.77
C PRO A 338 -10.58 -36.05 -14.88
N ALA A 339 -10.98 -36.52 -13.69
CA ALA A 339 -10.10 -37.32 -12.86
C ALA A 339 -9.51 -38.41 -13.77
N PRO A 340 -8.17 -38.59 -13.83
CA PRO A 340 -7.56 -39.59 -14.70
C PRO A 340 -8.32 -40.91 -14.55
N THR A 341 -8.89 -41.40 -15.64
CA THR A 341 -9.71 -42.62 -15.65
C THR A 341 -8.79 -43.83 -15.57
N LEU A 342 -8.16 -44.02 -14.42
CA LEU A 342 -7.57 -45.28 -14.00
C LEU A 342 -8.53 -45.87 -12.99
N ALA A 343 -9.05 -47.06 -13.29
CA ALA A 343 -9.98 -47.76 -12.43
C ALA A 343 -9.40 -47.84 -10.99
N PRO A 344 -10.21 -47.58 -9.93
CA PRO A 344 -9.80 -47.72 -8.54
C PRO A 344 -9.35 -49.15 -8.24
N SER A 345 -8.05 -49.41 -8.27
CA SER A 345 -7.52 -50.61 -7.62
C SER A 345 -7.18 -50.22 -6.19
N ARG A 346 -8.12 -50.43 -5.26
CA ARG A 346 -7.81 -50.39 -3.83
C ARG A 346 -6.60 -51.28 -3.59
N THR A 347 -5.47 -50.66 -3.27
CA THR A 347 -4.22 -51.38 -3.05
C THR A 347 -4.02 -51.41 -1.54
N ARG A 348 -4.31 -52.55 -0.93
CA ARG A 348 -3.97 -52.76 0.48
C ARG A 348 -2.45 -52.85 0.58
N PHE A 349 -1.88 -51.93 1.35
CA PHE A 349 -0.46 -51.92 1.63
C PHE A 349 -0.22 -52.32 3.07
N VAL A 350 0.76 -53.18 3.28
CA VAL A 350 1.17 -53.65 4.60
C VAL A 350 2.68 -53.47 4.70
N SER A 351 3.11 -52.73 5.71
CA SER A 351 4.54 -52.55 6.01
C SER A 351 5.05 -53.69 6.89
N GLN A 352 6.33 -53.99 6.76
CA GLN A 352 7.12 -54.86 7.64
C GLN A 352 7.07 -54.39 9.11
N THR A 353 6.86 -53.09 9.34
CA THR A 353 6.69 -52.54 10.69
C THR A 353 5.28 -52.65 11.25
N GLY A 354 4.37 -53.31 10.52
CA GLY A 354 3.05 -53.70 10.98
C GLY A 354 1.96 -52.63 10.85
N TRP A 355 2.27 -51.44 10.32
CA TRP A 355 1.22 -50.53 9.87
C TRP A 355 0.69 -50.98 8.51
N SER A 356 -0.57 -50.70 8.26
CA SER A 356 -1.19 -50.94 6.97
C SER A 356 -2.12 -49.80 6.63
N TYR A 357 -2.41 -49.64 5.34
CA TYR A 357 -3.46 -48.75 4.91
C TYR A 357 -4.19 -49.38 3.73
N ASP A 358 -5.49 -49.12 3.67
CA ASP A 358 -6.35 -49.52 2.56
C ASP A 358 -6.87 -48.23 1.93
N TYR A 359 -6.14 -47.77 0.91
CA TYR A 359 -6.42 -46.49 0.25
C TYR A 359 -6.12 -46.57 -1.24
N ASP A 360 -6.89 -45.81 -2.00
CA ASP A 360 -6.74 -45.63 -3.44
C ASP A 360 -6.17 -44.22 -3.69
N SER A 361 -4.94 -44.16 -4.18
CA SER A 361 -4.35 -42.90 -4.64
C SER A 361 -4.03 -42.99 -6.13
N MET A 362 -4.80 -42.24 -6.91
CA MET A 362 -4.49 -42.00 -8.32
C MET A 362 -3.26 -41.09 -8.52
N LEU A 363 -2.80 -40.41 -7.47
CA LEU A 363 -1.73 -39.43 -7.54
C LEU A 363 -0.37 -39.99 -7.15
N LEU A 364 -0.35 -41.06 -6.36
CA LEU A 364 0.86 -41.57 -5.73
C LEU A 364 1.20 -42.97 -6.20
N TYR A 365 2.48 -43.28 -6.19
CA TYR A 365 3.00 -44.63 -6.28
C TYR A 365 4.12 -44.81 -5.25
N VAL A 366 4.28 -46.04 -4.74
CA VAL A 366 5.42 -46.41 -3.91
C VAL A 366 6.56 -46.78 -4.85
N SER A 367 7.72 -46.14 -4.71
CA SER A 367 8.90 -46.55 -5.47
C SER A 367 9.32 -47.96 -5.01
N PRO A 368 9.79 -48.85 -5.90
CA PRO A 368 10.37 -50.13 -5.50
C PRO A 368 11.48 -49.97 -4.45
N ASP A 369 12.26 -48.89 -4.56
CA ASP A 369 13.35 -48.56 -3.63
C ASP A 369 12.88 -47.77 -2.40
N GLY A 370 11.58 -47.47 -2.32
CA GLY A 370 10.96 -46.68 -1.26
C GLY A 370 10.05 -47.49 -0.35
N HIS A 371 9.96 -48.81 -0.52
CA HIS A 371 9.14 -49.68 0.32
C HIS A 371 9.95 -50.17 1.53
N ASP A 372 9.57 -49.71 2.73
CA ASP A 372 10.19 -50.10 4.01
C ASP A 372 11.73 -50.09 4.00
N VAL A 373 12.28 -48.95 3.60
CA VAL A 373 13.73 -48.71 3.65
C VAL A 373 14.15 -48.63 5.11
N ASP A 374 14.94 -49.62 5.55
CA ASP A 374 15.61 -49.59 6.85
C ASP A 374 16.79 -48.64 6.79
N GLU A 375 16.67 -47.52 7.50
CA GLU A 375 17.77 -46.58 7.71
C GLU A 375 18.45 -46.91 9.04
N ALA A 376 19.21 -48.02 9.04
CA ALA A 376 19.91 -48.59 10.19
C ALA A 376 20.65 -47.59 11.12
N PRO A 377 21.32 -46.51 10.64
CA PRO A 377 21.94 -45.53 11.55
C PRO A 377 20.93 -44.61 12.27
N LYS A 378 19.65 -44.61 11.87
CA LYS A 378 18.60 -43.72 12.38
C LYS A 378 17.46 -44.44 13.11
N THR A 379 17.56 -45.77 13.27
CA THR A 379 16.52 -46.61 13.90
C THR A 379 15.11 -46.27 13.39
N GLN A 380 14.99 -46.17 12.06
CA GLN A 380 13.75 -45.81 11.38
C GLN A 380 13.54 -46.68 10.15
N VAL A 381 12.28 -47.06 9.91
CA VAL A 381 11.84 -47.68 8.65
C VAL A 381 10.92 -46.70 7.96
N SER A 382 11.19 -46.41 6.70
CA SER A 382 10.42 -45.44 5.91
C SER A 382 9.79 -46.10 4.69
N THR A 383 8.51 -45.84 4.48
CA THR A 383 7.87 -46.00 3.17
C THR A 383 7.71 -44.63 2.51
N VAL A 384 8.11 -44.51 1.25
CA VAL A 384 8.12 -43.28 0.48
C VAL A 384 7.24 -43.40 -0.76
N PHE A 385 6.35 -42.42 -0.90
CA PHE A 385 5.42 -42.22 -1.99
C PHE A 385 5.88 -41.04 -2.85
N HIS A 386 5.89 -41.26 -4.16
CA HIS A 386 6.15 -40.22 -5.14
C HIS A 386 4.89 -39.88 -5.92
N SER A 387 4.83 -38.65 -6.40
CA SER A 387 3.79 -38.27 -7.34
C SER A 387 4.00 -38.97 -8.68
N ARG A 388 2.92 -39.51 -9.26
CA ARG A 388 2.93 -40.03 -10.63
C ARG A 388 3.21 -38.93 -11.67
N ASP A 389 2.72 -37.72 -11.42
CA ASP A 389 2.83 -36.59 -12.35
C ASP A 389 4.11 -35.77 -12.14
N LEU A 390 4.54 -35.60 -10.88
CA LEU A 390 5.64 -34.70 -10.50
C LEU A 390 6.89 -35.45 -10.01
N GLY A 391 6.85 -36.78 -9.98
CA GLY A 391 7.95 -37.64 -9.55
C GLY A 391 8.44 -37.31 -8.14
N ALA A 392 9.77 -37.21 -8.00
CA ALA A 392 10.46 -36.92 -6.73
C ALA A 392 10.28 -35.47 -6.23
N THR A 393 9.67 -34.58 -7.01
CA THR A 393 9.35 -33.21 -6.58
C THR A 393 8.30 -33.21 -5.46
N VAL A 394 7.47 -34.25 -5.41
CA VAL A 394 6.54 -34.51 -4.32
C VAL A 394 6.96 -35.78 -3.62
N VAL A 395 7.13 -35.68 -2.31
CA VAL A 395 7.52 -36.80 -1.46
C VAL A 395 6.57 -36.86 -0.29
N ILE A 396 5.80 -37.94 -0.20
CA ILE A 396 5.01 -38.28 0.98
C ILE A 396 5.64 -39.51 1.61
N TYR A 397 5.66 -39.59 2.93
CA TYR A 397 6.28 -40.69 3.63
C TYR A 397 5.49 -41.12 4.86
N VAL A 398 5.64 -42.40 5.19
CA VAL A 398 5.24 -42.99 6.47
C VAL A 398 6.49 -43.58 7.10
N GLN A 399 6.83 -43.15 8.32
CA GLN A 399 8.00 -43.62 9.04
C GLN A 399 7.59 -44.22 10.38
N VAL A 400 8.16 -45.36 10.73
CA VAL A 400 8.14 -45.90 12.09
C VAL A 400 9.53 -45.73 12.67
N LEU A 401 9.65 -44.95 13.75
CA LEU A 401 10.92 -44.55 14.35
C LEU A 401 10.99 -44.98 15.81
N ALA A 402 12.15 -45.41 16.28
CA ALA A 402 12.39 -45.65 17.70
C ALA A 402 12.41 -44.32 18.47
N ASN A 403 11.64 -44.21 19.56
CA ASN A 403 11.66 -43.03 20.44
C ASN A 403 12.76 -43.16 21.50
N VAL A 404 14.02 -43.25 21.06
CA VAL A 404 15.17 -43.45 21.95
C VAL A 404 15.37 -42.34 22.99
N GLN A 405 14.78 -41.16 22.75
CA GLN A 405 14.84 -40.01 23.66
C GLN A 405 13.64 -39.94 24.62
N CYS A 406 12.66 -40.83 24.49
CA CYS A 406 11.44 -40.86 25.29
C CYS A 406 10.72 -39.51 25.36
N VAL A 407 10.68 -38.78 24.24
CA VAL A 407 10.04 -37.47 24.14
C VAL A 407 8.59 -37.59 23.65
N THR A 408 7.82 -36.51 23.76
CA THR A 408 6.47 -36.42 23.19
C THR A 408 6.52 -36.15 21.68
N PRO A 409 5.44 -36.45 20.93
CA PRO A 409 5.33 -36.09 19.51
C PRO A 409 5.55 -34.60 19.24
N GLU A 410 5.05 -33.72 20.12
CA GLU A 410 5.26 -32.27 20.03
C GLU A 410 6.75 -31.92 20.11
N ASN A 411 7.46 -32.45 21.12
CA ASN A 411 8.89 -32.18 21.30
C ASN A 411 9.72 -32.76 20.15
N TYR A 412 9.35 -33.94 19.64
CA TYR A 412 9.97 -34.52 18.45
C TYR A 412 9.83 -33.60 17.22
N LEU A 413 8.63 -33.06 16.97
CA LEU A 413 8.40 -32.16 15.83
C LEU A 413 9.13 -30.82 16.01
N ARG A 414 8.97 -30.17 17.18
CA ARG A 414 9.55 -28.84 17.44
C ARG A 414 11.08 -28.86 17.50
N PHE A 415 11.68 -29.83 18.19
CA PHE A 415 13.13 -29.83 18.43
C PHE A 415 13.89 -30.78 17.51
N GLY A 416 13.26 -31.90 17.11
CA GLY A 416 13.88 -32.88 16.21
C GLY A 416 13.82 -32.49 14.73
N LYS A 417 12.68 -31.96 14.25
CA LYS A 417 12.48 -31.63 12.82
C LYS A 417 12.59 -30.12 12.54
N VAL A 418 11.94 -29.27 13.33
CA VAL A 418 12.00 -27.79 13.16
C VAL A 418 13.34 -27.24 13.64
N GLY A 419 13.89 -27.71 14.76
CA GLY A 419 15.21 -27.28 15.24
C GLY A 419 16.37 -27.50 14.24
N LYS A 420 16.20 -28.40 13.26
CA LYS A 420 17.20 -28.70 12.21
C LYS A 420 16.91 -28.05 10.85
N ARG A 421 15.79 -27.32 10.70
CA ARG A 421 15.38 -26.68 9.43
C ARG A 421 14.91 -25.26 9.72
N SER A 422 15.48 -24.23 9.10
CA SER A 422 14.90 -22.87 9.21
C SER A 422 13.61 -22.82 8.37
N VAL A 423 12.48 -23.14 9.00
CA VAL A 423 11.14 -23.18 8.39
C VAL A 423 10.25 -22.13 9.04
N SER A 424 9.32 -21.54 8.28
CA SER A 424 8.23 -20.74 8.86
C SER A 424 7.10 -21.69 9.24
N VAL A 425 6.81 -21.81 10.55
CA VAL A 425 5.70 -22.63 11.04
C VAL A 425 4.40 -21.86 10.83
N THR A 426 3.49 -22.42 10.05
CA THR A 426 2.19 -21.81 9.75
C THR A 426 1.06 -22.38 10.61
N TYR A 427 1.25 -23.57 11.18
CA TYR A 427 0.26 -24.24 12.04
C TYR A 427 0.93 -25.34 12.88
N SER A 428 0.53 -25.46 14.15
CA SER A 428 1.06 -26.44 15.11
C SER A 428 0.04 -26.69 16.23
N GLU A 429 -0.55 -27.89 16.28
CA GLU A 429 -1.49 -28.28 17.34
C GLU A 429 -1.55 -29.80 17.56
N ALA A 430 -2.22 -30.22 18.63
CA ALA A 430 -2.55 -31.62 18.87
C ALA A 430 -3.40 -32.16 17.71
N SER A 431 -3.08 -33.35 17.21
CA SER A 431 -3.87 -33.99 16.16
C SER A 431 -5.29 -34.21 16.66
N THR A 432 -6.28 -33.69 15.91
CA THR A 432 -7.71 -33.81 16.24
C THR A 432 -8.30 -35.17 15.87
N THR A 433 -7.54 -35.99 15.13
CA THR A 433 -7.97 -37.32 14.64
C THR A 433 -6.85 -38.35 14.72
N PRO A 434 -6.27 -38.63 15.91
CA PRO A 434 -5.34 -39.73 16.04
C PRO A 434 -6.07 -41.08 15.93
N PRO A 435 -5.40 -42.14 15.44
CA PRO A 435 -5.91 -43.50 15.55
C PRO A 435 -6.29 -43.81 17.00
N LEU A 436 -7.31 -44.66 17.17
CA LEU A 436 -7.76 -45.08 18.50
C LEU A 436 -6.58 -45.65 19.30
N GLY A 437 -6.36 -45.15 20.51
CA GLY A 437 -5.25 -45.56 21.36
C GLY A 437 -3.92 -44.83 21.11
N TYR A 438 -3.91 -43.78 20.29
CA TYR A 438 -2.73 -42.95 20.00
C TYR A 438 -2.94 -41.48 20.41
N TYR A 439 -1.85 -40.80 20.74
CA TYR A 439 -1.78 -39.35 20.90
C TYR A 439 -0.88 -38.76 19.82
N GLY A 440 -1.25 -37.59 19.29
CA GLY A 440 -0.59 -37.02 18.13
C GLY A 440 -0.42 -35.52 18.12
N TRP A 441 0.53 -35.05 17.31
CA TRP A 441 0.77 -33.63 17.04
C TRP A 441 0.97 -33.43 15.54
N ALA A 442 0.45 -32.33 15.01
CA ALA A 442 0.59 -31.96 13.61
C ALA A 442 1.34 -30.63 13.50
N LEU A 443 2.18 -30.52 12.47
CA LEU A 443 2.96 -29.34 12.16
C LEU A 443 2.88 -29.07 10.66
N LYS A 444 2.52 -27.84 10.29
CA LYS A 444 2.62 -27.36 8.91
C LYS A 444 3.65 -26.25 8.82
N SER A 445 4.49 -26.30 7.79
CA SER A 445 5.53 -25.30 7.59
C SER A 445 5.76 -24.97 6.11
N ARG A 446 6.28 -23.76 5.86
CA ARG A 446 6.64 -23.26 4.54
C ARG A 446 8.10 -22.82 4.50
N GLY A 447 8.76 -23.15 3.38
CA GLY A 447 10.15 -22.83 3.11
C GLY A 447 11.10 -23.77 3.85
N ILE A 448 12.08 -24.34 3.16
CA ILE A 448 13.17 -25.11 3.79
C ILE A 448 14.49 -24.42 3.45
N LYS A 449 15.20 -23.96 4.49
CA LYS A 449 16.62 -23.59 4.37
C LYS A 449 17.48 -24.72 4.92
N LEU A 450 18.18 -25.42 4.02
CA LEU A 450 19.26 -26.34 4.40
C LEU A 450 20.56 -25.53 4.62
N PRO A 451 21.50 -25.99 5.46
CA PRO A 451 22.81 -25.35 5.60
C PRO A 451 23.47 -25.19 4.22
N ASN A 452 23.94 -23.97 3.91
CA ASN A 452 24.62 -23.63 2.65
C ASN A 452 23.79 -23.82 1.36
N GLN A 453 22.45 -23.84 1.43
CA GLN A 453 21.59 -23.84 0.25
C GLN A 453 20.61 -22.65 0.25
N PRO A 454 20.19 -22.17 -0.94
CA PRO A 454 19.11 -21.17 -1.03
C PRO A 454 17.83 -21.74 -0.42
N VAL A 455 16.96 -20.85 0.08
CA VAL A 455 15.66 -21.24 0.63
C VAL A 455 14.86 -21.89 -0.49
N GLN A 456 14.50 -23.16 -0.31
CA GLN A 456 13.59 -23.85 -1.21
C GLN A 456 12.16 -23.51 -0.79
N GLU A 457 11.37 -22.94 -1.71
CA GLU A 457 9.94 -22.75 -1.48
C GLU A 457 9.20 -24.07 -1.61
N VAL A 458 9.04 -24.75 -0.49
CA VAL A 458 8.25 -25.97 -0.37
C VAL A 458 7.30 -25.85 0.82
N THR A 459 6.11 -26.43 0.68
CA THR A 459 5.18 -26.61 1.77
C THR A 459 5.35 -28.02 2.33
N SER A 460 5.25 -28.17 3.64
CA SER A 460 5.29 -29.47 4.30
C SER A 460 4.27 -29.58 5.41
N ILE A 461 3.78 -30.79 5.61
CA ILE A 461 2.93 -31.19 6.72
C ILE A 461 3.54 -32.45 7.34
N ASP A 462 3.63 -32.47 8.66
CA ASP A 462 4.18 -33.57 9.45
C ASP A 462 3.21 -33.89 10.59
N ILE A 463 2.73 -35.12 10.65
CA ILE A 463 1.83 -35.64 11.68
C ILE A 463 2.56 -36.78 12.38
N VAL A 464 2.81 -36.62 13.68
CA VAL A 464 3.56 -37.59 14.48
C VAL A 464 2.69 -38.07 15.62
N THR A 465 2.68 -39.38 15.83
CA THR A 465 1.92 -40.01 16.91
C THR A 465 2.71 -41.05 17.66
N THR A 466 2.30 -41.28 18.90
CA THR A 466 2.78 -42.36 19.76
C THR A 466 1.57 -43.06 20.37
N ARG A 467 1.73 -44.33 20.75
CA ARG A 467 0.67 -45.05 21.44
C ARG A 467 0.46 -44.47 22.85
N LEU A 468 -0.77 -44.51 23.36
CA LEU A 468 -1.08 -44.08 24.72
C LEU A 468 -0.52 -45.04 25.78
N THR A 469 -0.44 -46.33 25.46
CA THR A 469 0.06 -47.36 26.38
C THR A 469 1.57 -47.56 26.34
N SER A 470 2.25 -46.98 25.34
CA SER A 470 3.69 -47.08 25.14
C SER A 470 4.24 -45.88 24.37
N ARG A 471 5.34 -45.31 24.85
CA ARG A 471 6.08 -44.23 24.19
C ARG A 471 7.31 -44.71 23.43
N ASN A 472 7.43 -46.01 23.17
CA ASN A 472 8.67 -46.61 22.65
C ASN A 472 8.96 -46.25 21.19
N GLN A 473 7.96 -45.86 20.41
CA GLN A 473 8.10 -45.55 19.00
C GLN A 473 7.18 -44.42 18.55
N PHE A 474 7.58 -43.75 17.47
CA PHE A 474 6.74 -42.82 16.73
C PHE A 474 6.25 -43.41 15.42
N LEU A 475 5.02 -43.08 15.07
CA LEU A 475 4.48 -43.20 13.73
C LEU A 475 4.37 -41.79 13.14
N HIS A 476 5.17 -41.52 12.12
CA HIS A 476 5.30 -40.22 11.47
C HIS A 476 4.81 -40.30 10.03
N VAL A 477 3.71 -39.62 9.72
CA VAL A 477 3.25 -39.40 8.34
C VAL A 477 3.56 -37.97 7.96
N GLY A 478 4.25 -37.75 6.85
CA GLY A 478 4.60 -36.41 6.41
C GLY A 478 4.67 -36.26 4.90
N GLY A 479 4.71 -35.03 4.44
CA GLY A 479 4.78 -34.72 3.01
C GLY A 479 5.53 -33.43 2.73
N ARG A 480 6.17 -33.37 1.56
CA ARG A 480 6.81 -32.19 0.98
C ARG A 480 6.37 -32.03 -0.46
N PHE A 481 5.95 -30.82 -0.82
CA PHE A 481 5.42 -30.54 -2.15
C PHE A 481 5.57 -29.05 -2.51
N PRO A 482 5.52 -28.71 -3.81
CA PRO A 482 5.50 -27.31 -4.26
C PRO A 482 4.29 -26.54 -3.67
N PRO A 483 4.43 -25.24 -3.35
CA PRO A 483 3.34 -24.43 -2.78
C PRO A 483 2.08 -24.42 -3.66
N ALA A 484 2.26 -24.41 -4.98
CA ALA A 484 1.15 -24.41 -5.94
C ALA A 484 0.31 -25.70 -5.92
N GLN A 485 0.82 -26.79 -5.35
CA GLN A 485 0.15 -28.09 -5.26
C GLN A 485 -0.16 -28.50 -3.82
N ALA A 486 0.00 -27.58 -2.87
CA ALA A 486 -0.05 -27.89 -1.45
C ALA A 486 -1.41 -28.43 -1.01
N SER A 487 -2.52 -27.81 -1.43
CA SER A 487 -3.86 -28.27 -1.08
C SER A 487 -4.14 -29.70 -1.54
N VAL A 488 -3.65 -30.09 -2.73
CA VAL A 488 -3.86 -31.41 -3.31
C VAL A 488 -3.09 -32.48 -2.52
N TYR A 489 -1.79 -32.28 -2.29
CA TYR A 489 -0.97 -33.30 -1.62
C TYR A 489 -1.11 -33.29 -0.10
N GLU A 490 -1.51 -32.18 0.53
CA GLU A 490 -1.93 -32.17 1.93
C GLU A 490 -3.15 -33.06 2.14
N ALA A 491 -4.12 -33.01 1.23
CA ALA A 491 -5.27 -33.91 1.28
C ALA A 491 -4.83 -35.37 1.18
N GLU A 492 -3.87 -35.72 0.33
CA GLU A 492 -3.34 -37.08 0.25
C GLU A 492 -2.63 -37.53 1.53
N VAL A 493 -1.82 -36.66 2.16
CA VAL A 493 -1.19 -36.97 3.47
C VAL A 493 -2.27 -37.25 4.53
N LEU A 494 -3.30 -36.41 4.60
CA LEU A 494 -4.40 -36.57 5.56
C LEU A 494 -5.23 -37.82 5.28
N LYS A 495 -5.41 -38.20 4.02
CA LYS A 495 -6.10 -39.44 3.65
C LYS A 495 -5.29 -40.67 4.05
N ILE A 496 -3.98 -40.69 3.80
CA ILE A 496 -3.10 -41.76 4.30
C ILE A 496 -3.20 -41.83 5.82
N TRP A 497 -3.07 -40.69 6.51
CA TRP A 497 -3.16 -40.62 7.96
C TRP A 497 -4.46 -41.21 8.51
N ARG A 498 -5.61 -40.83 7.94
CA ARG A 498 -6.95 -41.24 8.43
C ARG A 498 -7.33 -42.68 8.07
N SER A 499 -6.77 -43.22 6.99
CA SER A 499 -7.04 -44.59 6.53
C SER A 499 -6.04 -45.62 7.07
N MET A 500 -4.99 -45.16 7.73
CA MET A 500 -3.93 -46.01 8.25
C MET A 500 -4.37 -46.73 9.53
N MET A 501 -4.13 -48.04 9.56
CA MET A 501 -4.11 -48.84 10.76
C MET A 501 -2.67 -48.83 11.31
N PRO A 502 -2.41 -48.22 12.47
CA PRO A 502 -1.07 -48.18 13.04
C PRO A 502 -0.64 -49.59 13.50
N PRO A 503 0.67 -49.81 13.77
CA PRO A 503 1.16 -51.09 14.27
C PRO A 503 0.46 -51.48 15.57
N GLN A 504 0.12 -52.76 15.74
CA GLN A 504 -0.51 -53.27 16.97
C GLN A 504 0.50 -53.59 18.08
N ASN A 505 1.78 -53.76 17.73
CA ASN A 505 2.90 -53.95 18.65
C ASN A 505 3.99 -52.93 18.35
N ASP A 506 4.82 -52.63 19.34
CA ASP A 506 6.02 -51.83 19.10
C ASP A 506 7.00 -52.67 18.28
N PHE A 507 7.44 -52.11 17.15
CA PHE A 507 8.46 -52.72 16.29
C PHE A 507 9.83 -52.64 16.96
N TYR A 508 10.11 -51.53 17.63
CA TYR A 508 11.35 -51.31 18.37
C TYR A 508 11.21 -51.65 19.86
N ARG A 509 12.23 -52.31 20.39
CA ARG A 509 12.38 -52.56 21.83
C ARG A 509 13.09 -51.38 22.51
N VAL A 510 12.38 -50.28 22.64
CA VAL A 510 12.76 -49.17 23.54
C VAL A 510 11.96 -49.33 24.83
N THR A 511 12.49 -48.86 25.96
CA THR A 511 11.74 -48.85 27.23
C THR A 511 11.69 -47.42 27.74
N CYS A 512 10.58 -46.74 27.47
CA CYS A 512 10.29 -45.43 28.05
C CYS A 512 9.42 -45.59 29.29
N ALA A 513 9.70 -44.81 30.35
CA ALA A 513 8.75 -44.68 31.45
C ALA A 513 7.48 -43.97 30.95
N ASN A 514 6.31 -44.52 31.30
CA ASN A 514 5.00 -43.99 30.87
C ASN A 514 4.65 -42.68 31.56
#